data_AF-A0A6L7II24-F1
#
_entry.id   AF-A0A6L7II24-F1
#
_cell.length_a   1.000
_cell.length_b   1.000
_cell.length_c   1.000
_cell.angle_alpha   90.00
_cell.angle_beta   90.00
_cell.angle_gamma   90.00
#
_symmetry.space_group_name_H-M   'P 1'
#
loop_
_entity.id
_entity.type
_entity.pdbx_description
1 polymer ?
#
loop_
_entity_poly.entity_id
_entity_poly.type
_entity_poly.pdbx_seq_one_letter_code
_entity_poly.pdbx_strand_id
1 'polypeptide(L)'
;MIEQFNLLKLPVNHYLRIAKESGNNYFDEFIVSISKVKNYMSLKDFKILWNDKMQLSKAKFDEKAFIQSACELSVATYFCEKEDFKVEEKVNPKNKKDIDVQFKSHGFTYNVEVKCATFEDKEKVQKSDSYKYLSSGRFDNMPGVMGVISNSIDEGSTNKGELLKPHLVLKNMDNNLKDFLKSAHQKFNPDSDENEINILLVCCDDPADMQSWFGYLYASQGLFTKDSFYSKDKYSNVDIVVLTNLYFKHKTFHNKKIEHSWTLSETLNLSFISPYRKRNKKVGILNFRNEMINYNDQIAKFEVPGDAPDHVKEIVRIPYFVREFLEQKQGIYLFEKKKDKTV
;
A
#
# COMPACT_ATOMS: atom_id res chain seq x y z
N MET A 1 8.93 -10.39 26.46
CA MET A 1 8.88 -9.19 25.58
C MET A 1 8.03 -8.08 26.17
N ILE A 2 6.82 -8.34 26.68
CA ILE A 2 6.01 -7.31 27.36
C ILE A 2 6.78 -6.66 28.53
N GLU A 3 7.40 -7.48 29.38
CA GLU A 3 8.24 -6.97 30.48
C GLU A 3 9.40 -6.10 29.98
N GLN A 4 10.09 -6.53 28.91
CA GLN A 4 11.16 -5.75 28.28
C GLN A 4 10.62 -4.41 27.74
N PHE A 5 9.43 -4.42 27.15
CA PHE A 5 8.78 -3.21 26.68
C PHE A 5 8.43 -2.25 27.82
N ASN A 6 7.99 -2.76 28.98
CA ASN A 6 7.65 -1.94 30.15
C ASN A 6 8.83 -1.14 30.70
N LEU A 7 10.07 -1.57 30.43
CA LEU A 7 11.29 -0.88 30.84
C LEU A 7 11.69 0.24 29.88
N LEU A 8 11.06 0.35 28.71
CA LEU A 8 11.42 1.31 27.68
C LEU A 8 10.82 2.69 27.96
N LYS A 9 11.61 3.73 27.67
CA LYS A 9 11.16 5.13 27.70
C LYS A 9 10.91 5.63 26.28
N LEU A 10 9.74 5.32 25.73
CA LEU A 10 9.37 5.72 24.38
C LEU A 10 8.81 7.16 24.35
N PRO A 11 8.98 7.91 23.24
CA PRO A 11 8.30 9.18 23.02
C PRO A 11 6.78 9.06 23.20
N VAL A 12 6.13 10.11 23.73
CA VAL A 12 4.66 10.12 23.98
C VAL A 12 3.83 9.89 22.72
N ASN A 13 4.35 10.30 21.57
CA ASN A 13 3.71 10.14 20.27
C ASN A 13 4.03 8.80 19.59
N HIS A 14 4.80 7.91 20.23
CA HIS A 14 5.13 6.61 19.68
C HIS A 14 3.89 5.71 19.65
N TYR A 15 3.58 5.13 18.50
CA TYR A 15 2.34 4.37 18.29
C TYR A 15 2.16 3.19 19.26
N LEU A 16 3.21 2.38 19.47
CA LEU A 16 3.15 1.27 20.44
C LEU A 16 2.96 1.73 21.90
N ARG A 17 3.42 2.94 22.24
CA ARG A 17 3.18 3.52 23.56
C ARG A 17 1.73 3.95 23.71
N ILE A 18 1.20 4.69 22.73
CA ILE A 18 -0.21 5.10 22.68
C ILE A 18 -1.13 3.88 22.78
N ALA A 19 -0.87 2.83 21.98
CA ALA A 19 -1.66 1.61 21.98
C ALA A 19 -1.70 0.94 23.36
N LYS A 20 -0.53 0.80 23.99
CA LYS A 20 -0.41 0.19 25.32
C LYS A 20 -1.10 1.01 26.41
N GLU A 21 -0.87 2.33 26.44
CA GLU A 21 -1.45 3.22 27.46
C GLU A 21 -2.97 3.33 27.35
N SER A 22 -3.51 3.21 26.13
CA SER A 22 -4.96 3.22 25.88
C SER A 22 -5.64 1.85 25.99
N GLY A 23 -4.88 0.76 26.19
CA GLY A 23 -5.42 -0.60 26.17
C GLY A 23 -5.96 -1.03 24.79
N ASN A 24 -5.45 -0.44 23.71
CA ASN A 24 -5.87 -0.76 22.35
C ASN A 24 -5.21 -2.06 21.86
N ASN A 25 -6.00 -2.94 21.20
CA ASN A 25 -5.56 -4.24 20.70
C ASN A 25 -4.37 -4.17 19.73
N TYR A 26 -4.09 -3.02 19.13
CA TYR A 26 -2.93 -2.79 18.28
C TYR A 26 -1.60 -3.18 18.95
N PHE A 27 -1.48 -3.00 20.28
CA PHE A 27 -0.28 -3.42 21.02
C PHE A 27 -0.19 -4.94 21.15
N ASP A 28 -1.30 -5.61 21.44
CA ASP A 28 -1.32 -7.06 21.61
C ASP A 28 -1.09 -7.76 20.27
N GLU A 29 -1.70 -7.26 19.19
CA GLU A 29 -1.43 -7.72 17.82
C GLU A 29 0.04 -7.54 17.43
N PHE A 30 0.66 -6.42 17.81
CA PHE A 30 2.10 -6.21 17.62
C PHE A 30 2.93 -7.27 18.35
N ILE A 31 2.63 -7.52 19.64
CA ILE A 31 3.36 -8.51 20.44
C ILE A 31 3.21 -9.90 19.84
N VAL A 32 2.03 -10.29 19.38
CA VAL A 32 1.82 -11.57 18.69
C VAL A 32 2.66 -11.65 17.41
N SER A 33 2.60 -10.61 16.57
CA SER A 33 3.29 -10.56 15.28
C SER A 33 4.80 -10.65 15.44
N ILE A 34 5.38 -9.80 16.28
CA ILE A 34 6.84 -9.80 16.53
C ILE A 34 7.30 -11.10 17.18
N SER A 35 6.50 -11.71 18.06
CA SER A 35 6.81 -13.01 18.65
C SER A 35 6.87 -14.11 17.61
N LYS A 36 5.93 -14.09 16.66
CA LYS A 36 5.86 -15.07 15.58
C LYS A 36 7.09 -15.01 14.69
N VAL A 37 7.43 -13.82 14.18
CA VAL A 37 8.57 -13.65 13.25
C VAL A 37 9.91 -13.85 13.94
N LYS A 38 10.04 -13.53 15.25
CA LYS A 38 11.26 -13.78 16.03
C LYS A 38 11.76 -15.22 15.94
N ASN A 39 10.85 -16.20 15.81
CA ASN A 39 11.21 -17.62 15.73
C ASN A 39 11.94 -18.00 14.43
N TYR A 40 11.94 -17.12 13.43
CA TYR A 40 12.48 -17.37 12.10
C TYR A 40 13.64 -16.43 11.73
N MET A 41 14.18 -15.69 12.69
CA MET A 41 15.30 -14.79 12.46
C MET A 41 16.40 -14.96 13.51
N SER A 42 17.61 -14.51 13.17
CA SER A 42 18.71 -14.52 14.12
C SER A 42 18.45 -13.54 15.28
N LEU A 43 19.09 -13.78 16.43
CA LEU A 43 19.01 -12.85 17.56
C LEU A 43 19.51 -11.44 17.18
N LYS A 44 20.46 -11.35 16.25
CA LYS A 44 20.99 -10.08 15.75
C LYS A 44 19.93 -9.33 14.95
N ASP A 45 19.28 -9.99 14.00
CA ASP A 45 18.25 -9.37 13.16
C ASP A 45 17.02 -9.01 13.98
N PHE A 46 16.66 -9.85 14.96
CA PHE A 46 15.61 -9.52 15.92
C PHE A 46 15.92 -8.27 16.72
N LYS A 47 17.17 -8.08 17.18
CA LYS A 47 17.57 -6.84 17.88
C LYS A 47 17.45 -5.62 16.98
N ILE A 48 17.77 -5.72 15.69
CA ILE A 48 17.61 -4.62 14.72
C ILE A 48 16.13 -4.33 14.51
N LEU A 49 15.32 -5.36 14.29
CA LEU A 49 13.86 -5.21 14.14
C LEU A 49 13.24 -4.56 15.39
N TRP A 50 13.54 -5.10 16.58
CA TRP A 50 12.99 -4.63 17.85
C TRP A 50 13.45 -3.22 18.20
N ASN A 51 14.75 -2.93 18.16
CA ASN A 51 15.27 -1.63 18.61
C ASN A 51 15.15 -0.54 17.54
N ASP A 52 15.54 -0.85 16.30
CA ASP A 52 15.80 0.16 15.29
C ASP A 52 14.61 0.37 14.34
N LYS A 53 14.06 -0.72 13.78
CA LYS A 53 12.92 -0.68 12.85
C LYS A 53 11.62 -0.32 13.59
N MET A 54 11.34 -0.97 14.72
CA MET A 54 10.22 -0.62 15.61
C MET A 54 10.49 0.62 16.47
N GLN A 55 11.69 1.21 16.37
CA GLN A 55 12.11 2.47 17.01
C GLN A 55 12.03 2.49 18.54
N LEU A 56 12.16 1.31 19.16
CA LEU A 56 12.05 1.15 20.61
C LEU A 56 13.23 1.71 21.40
N SER A 57 14.36 1.99 20.73
CA SER A 57 15.55 2.62 21.32
C SER A 57 15.72 4.10 20.95
N LYS A 58 14.84 4.65 20.10
CA LYS A 58 15.02 6.00 19.54
C LYS A 58 14.43 7.09 20.44
N ALA A 59 15.20 8.17 20.61
CA ALA A 59 14.76 9.34 21.37
C ALA A 59 13.67 10.17 20.66
N LYS A 60 13.61 10.09 19.32
CA LYS A 60 12.60 10.77 18.50
C LYS A 60 11.89 9.74 17.64
N PHE A 61 10.56 9.84 17.61
CA PHE A 61 9.71 8.98 16.80
C PHE A 61 9.63 9.51 15.36
N ASP A 62 10.07 8.69 14.40
CA ASP A 62 9.87 8.91 12.97
C ASP A 62 8.67 8.07 12.52
N GLU A 63 7.51 8.69 12.40
CA GLU A 63 6.26 8.01 12.06
C GLU A 63 6.33 7.28 10.71
N LYS A 64 6.99 7.87 9.72
CA LYS A 64 7.15 7.28 8.38
C LYS A 64 7.96 6.00 8.45
N ALA A 65 9.13 6.05 9.08
CA ALA A 65 9.99 4.87 9.20
C ALA A 65 9.32 3.76 10.04
N PHE A 66 8.51 4.14 11.04
CA PHE A 66 7.75 3.18 11.83
C PHE A 66 6.67 2.50 10.99
N ILE A 67 5.87 3.26 10.22
CA ILE A 67 4.81 2.69 9.39
C ILE A 67 5.38 1.77 8.30
N GLN A 68 6.48 2.16 7.65
CA GLN A 68 7.21 1.29 6.71
C GLN A 68 7.56 -0.05 7.38
N SER A 69 8.19 0.02 8.55
CA SER A 69 8.60 -1.18 9.30
C SER A 69 7.42 -2.01 9.80
N ALA A 70 6.31 -1.36 10.16
CA ALA A 70 5.10 -2.04 10.60
C ALA A 70 4.45 -2.82 9.46
N CYS A 71 4.40 -2.23 8.25
CA CYS A 71 3.93 -2.92 7.05
C CYS A 71 4.83 -4.12 6.69
N GLU A 72 6.16 -3.94 6.72
CA GLU A 72 7.13 -5.04 6.54
C GLU A 72 6.88 -6.18 7.54
N LEU A 73 6.68 -5.85 8.83
CA LEU A 73 6.41 -6.86 9.86
C LEU A 73 5.07 -7.58 9.64
N SER A 74 4.02 -6.87 9.21
CA SER A 74 2.71 -7.47 8.89
C SER A 74 2.82 -8.47 7.73
N VAL A 75 3.62 -8.15 6.71
CA VAL A 75 3.90 -9.06 5.58
C VAL A 75 4.76 -10.25 6.02
N ALA A 76 5.82 -10.00 6.78
CA ALA A 76 6.66 -11.05 7.36
C ALA A 76 5.84 -12.02 8.23
N THR A 77 4.96 -11.50 9.07
CA THR A 77 4.10 -12.31 9.97
C THR A 77 3.15 -13.22 9.20
N TYR A 78 2.68 -12.79 8.03
CA TYR A 78 1.81 -13.59 7.18
C TYR A 78 2.54 -14.78 6.55
N PHE A 79 3.78 -14.58 6.10
CA PHE A 79 4.55 -15.60 5.39
C PHE A 79 5.55 -16.38 6.25
N CYS A 80 5.75 -16.03 7.53
CA CYS A 80 6.84 -16.61 8.33
C CYS A 80 6.79 -18.11 8.57
N GLU A 81 5.61 -18.73 8.45
CA GLU A 81 5.43 -20.18 8.58
C GLU A 81 5.61 -20.92 7.24
N LYS A 82 5.92 -20.21 6.15
CA LYS A 82 6.20 -20.82 4.85
C LYS A 82 7.60 -21.42 4.81
N GLU A 83 7.80 -22.36 3.90
CA GLU A 83 9.07 -23.05 3.72
C GLU A 83 10.20 -22.06 3.40
N ASP A 84 11.40 -22.27 3.96
CA ASP A 84 12.60 -21.47 3.69
C ASP A 84 12.35 -19.95 3.83
N PHE A 85 11.51 -19.57 4.80
CA PHE A 85 11.21 -18.17 5.08
C PHE A 85 12.46 -17.44 5.57
N LYS A 86 12.71 -16.27 5.00
CA LYS A 86 13.80 -15.36 5.37
C LYS A 86 13.34 -13.91 5.34
N VAL A 87 13.99 -13.11 6.18
CA VAL A 87 13.83 -11.65 6.21
C VAL A 87 15.15 -10.99 5.82
N GLU A 88 15.08 -9.81 5.18
CA GLU A 88 16.26 -9.05 4.74
C GLU A 88 17.23 -9.84 3.82
N GLU A 89 16.68 -10.69 2.95
CA GLU A 89 17.49 -11.60 2.12
C GLU A 89 18.14 -10.88 0.93
N LYS A 90 19.40 -11.16 0.65
CA LYS A 90 20.13 -10.58 -0.49
C LYS A 90 20.02 -11.47 -1.72
N VAL A 91 19.00 -11.24 -2.52
CA VAL A 91 18.71 -12.08 -3.69
C VAL A 91 19.46 -11.66 -4.96
N ASN A 92 19.86 -10.39 -5.08
CA ASN A 92 20.62 -9.94 -6.25
C ASN A 92 22.13 -10.12 -6.01
N PRO A 93 22.83 -10.99 -6.77
CA PRO A 93 24.26 -11.21 -6.58
C PRO A 93 25.13 -9.98 -6.94
N LYS A 94 24.58 -9.03 -7.71
CA LYS A 94 25.31 -7.84 -8.21
C LYS A 94 25.27 -6.66 -7.24
N ASN A 95 24.45 -6.69 -6.19
CA ASN A 95 24.42 -5.61 -5.20
C ASN A 95 24.13 -6.12 -3.79
N LYS A 96 24.41 -5.29 -2.78
CA LYS A 96 24.24 -5.66 -1.37
C LYS A 96 22.85 -5.32 -0.82
N LYS A 97 21.87 -5.06 -1.69
CA LYS A 97 20.52 -4.68 -1.25
C LYS A 97 19.71 -5.94 -0.95
N ASP A 98 19.03 -5.89 0.16
CA ASP A 98 18.10 -6.89 0.68
C ASP A 98 16.69 -6.65 0.17
N ILE A 99 15.90 -7.73 0.04
CA ILE A 99 14.44 -7.68 -0.04
C ILE A 99 13.86 -7.95 1.35
N ASP A 100 12.63 -7.51 1.59
CA ASP A 100 12.05 -7.58 2.95
C ASP A 100 11.69 -9.02 3.35
N VAL A 101 11.13 -9.81 2.43
CA VAL A 101 10.70 -11.20 2.70
C VAL A 101 11.02 -12.12 1.53
N GLN A 102 11.56 -13.31 1.82
CA GLN A 102 11.63 -14.45 0.91
C GLN A 102 10.92 -15.66 1.54
N PHE A 103 10.24 -16.46 0.74
CA PHE A 103 9.74 -17.77 1.15
C PHE A 103 9.56 -18.71 -0.05
N LYS A 104 9.33 -19.98 0.22
CA LYS A 104 8.98 -21.00 -0.77
C LYS A 104 7.56 -21.52 -0.58
N SER A 105 6.91 -21.80 -1.69
CA SER A 105 5.67 -22.57 -1.70
C SER A 105 5.45 -23.25 -3.05
N HIS A 106 4.99 -24.50 -3.03
CA HIS A 106 4.69 -25.29 -4.23
C HIS A 106 5.86 -25.38 -5.23
N GLY A 107 7.11 -25.41 -4.74
CA GLY A 107 8.33 -25.45 -5.57
C GLY A 107 8.73 -24.11 -6.20
N PHE A 108 8.05 -23.01 -5.85
CA PHE A 108 8.40 -21.66 -6.28
C PHE A 108 9.02 -20.88 -5.12
N THR A 109 9.97 -19.99 -5.44
CA THR A 109 10.53 -19.00 -4.52
C THR A 109 9.84 -17.67 -4.76
N TYR A 110 9.35 -17.04 -3.69
CA TYR A 110 8.70 -15.73 -3.74
C TYR A 110 9.58 -14.70 -3.04
N ASN A 111 9.92 -13.65 -3.78
CA ASN A 111 10.74 -12.54 -3.31
C ASN A 111 9.85 -11.30 -3.20
N VAL A 112 9.64 -10.78 -1.99
CA VAL A 112 8.72 -9.68 -1.72
C VAL A 112 9.49 -8.44 -1.24
N GLU A 113 9.30 -7.34 -1.95
CA GLU A 113 9.71 -5.99 -1.54
C GLU A 113 8.47 -5.19 -1.15
N VAL A 114 8.45 -4.66 0.06
CA VAL A 114 7.38 -3.86 0.66
C VAL A 114 7.71 -2.37 0.55
N LYS A 115 6.77 -1.57 0.03
CA LYS A 115 6.92 -0.12 -0.10
C LYS A 115 5.72 0.63 0.43
N CYS A 116 5.97 1.57 1.33
CA CYS A 116 4.99 2.54 1.79
C CYS A 116 5.23 3.90 1.16
N ALA A 117 4.17 4.50 0.62
CA ALA A 117 4.25 5.87 0.13
C ALA A 117 4.27 6.88 1.27
N THR A 118 4.95 8.00 1.04
CA THR A 118 4.84 9.17 1.91
C THR A 118 3.71 10.06 1.44
N PHE A 119 2.72 10.27 2.29
CA PHE A 119 1.56 11.09 1.97
C PHE A 119 1.69 12.54 2.46
N GLU A 120 2.76 12.93 3.16
CA GLU A 120 2.87 14.26 3.80
C GLU A 120 2.55 15.45 2.87
N ASP A 121 3.15 15.48 1.68
CA ASP A 121 2.90 16.58 0.72
C ASP A 121 1.48 16.52 0.15
N LYS A 122 0.96 15.31 -0.09
CA LYS A 122 -0.42 15.08 -0.55
C LYS A 122 -1.42 15.51 0.54
N GLU A 123 -1.18 15.13 1.78
CA GLU A 123 -1.99 15.47 2.96
C GLU A 123 -2.01 16.98 3.22
N LYS A 124 -0.87 17.67 3.10
CA LYS A 124 -0.80 19.13 3.26
C LYS A 124 -1.72 19.84 2.26
N VAL A 125 -1.67 19.44 0.98
CA VAL A 125 -2.55 20.02 -0.04
C VAL A 125 -3.99 19.60 0.20
N GLN A 126 -4.26 18.34 0.52
CA GLN A 126 -5.60 17.84 0.80
C GLN A 126 -6.30 18.54 1.98
N LYS A 127 -5.56 19.01 2.99
CA LYS A 127 -6.10 19.75 4.14
C LYS A 127 -6.36 21.23 3.87
N SER A 128 -5.89 21.78 2.74
CA SER A 128 -6.17 23.17 2.37
C SER A 128 -7.64 23.36 1.96
N ASP A 129 -8.21 24.53 2.25
CA ASP A 129 -9.54 24.91 1.76
C ASP A 129 -9.42 25.39 0.31
N SER A 130 -9.56 24.47 -0.64
CA SER A 130 -9.37 24.69 -2.08
C SER A 130 -10.15 23.67 -2.90
N TYR A 131 -10.50 24.04 -4.13
CA TYR A 131 -10.94 23.10 -5.15
C TYR A 131 -9.72 22.34 -5.69
N LYS A 132 -9.78 21.01 -5.64
CA LYS A 132 -8.63 20.15 -5.94
C LYS A 132 -8.89 19.35 -7.18
N TYR A 133 -7.95 19.40 -8.11
CA TYR A 133 -8.03 18.72 -9.39
C TYR A 133 -7.01 17.59 -9.43
N LEU A 134 -7.48 16.40 -9.77
CA LEU A 134 -6.64 15.22 -9.92
C LEU A 134 -7.02 14.54 -11.24
N SER A 135 -6.02 14.19 -12.04
CA SER A 135 -6.23 13.41 -13.26
C SER A 135 -6.03 11.93 -12.98
N SER A 136 -6.82 11.09 -13.65
CA SER A 136 -6.50 9.66 -13.76
C SER A 136 -5.45 9.49 -14.86
N GLY A 137 -4.23 9.12 -14.46
CA GLY A 137 -3.07 9.07 -15.37
C GLY A 137 -2.51 10.45 -15.71
N ARG A 138 -1.62 10.49 -16.71
CA ARG A 138 -1.01 11.74 -17.19
C ARG A 138 -1.84 12.39 -18.27
N PHE A 139 -1.98 13.70 -18.15
CA PHE A 139 -2.75 14.54 -19.06
C PHE A 139 -2.00 15.84 -19.35
N ASP A 140 -1.62 16.05 -20.60
CA ASP A 140 -0.69 17.12 -20.99
C ASP A 140 -1.33 18.52 -20.89
N ASN A 141 -2.65 18.63 -21.09
CA ASN A 141 -3.38 19.91 -21.05
C ASN A 141 -4.17 20.12 -19.74
N MET A 142 -3.62 19.68 -18.61
CA MET A 142 -4.26 19.88 -17.30
C MET A 142 -4.55 21.36 -16.99
N PRO A 143 -3.66 22.33 -17.30
CA PRO A 143 -3.93 23.75 -17.05
C PRO A 143 -5.15 24.28 -17.83
N GLY A 144 -5.30 23.87 -19.10
CA GLY A 144 -6.43 24.32 -19.94
C GLY A 144 -7.78 23.78 -19.42
N VAL A 145 -7.84 22.48 -19.09
CA VAL A 145 -9.06 21.87 -18.53
C VAL A 145 -9.40 22.47 -17.17
N MET A 146 -8.39 22.68 -16.31
CA MET A 146 -8.59 23.34 -15.02
C MET A 146 -9.17 24.75 -15.22
N GLY A 147 -8.63 25.54 -16.16
CA GLY A 147 -9.14 26.88 -16.43
C GLY A 147 -10.63 26.91 -16.80
N VAL A 148 -11.08 25.98 -17.65
CA VAL A 148 -12.50 25.85 -18.01
C VAL A 148 -13.36 25.52 -16.79
N ILE A 149 -12.97 24.51 -16.00
CA ILE A 149 -13.76 24.07 -14.84
C ILE A 149 -13.74 25.13 -13.73
N SER A 150 -12.58 25.73 -13.45
CA SER A 150 -12.43 26.80 -12.46
C SER A 150 -13.34 27.98 -12.77
N ASN A 151 -13.34 28.46 -14.02
CA ASN A 151 -14.22 29.57 -14.42
C ASN A 151 -15.70 29.26 -14.18
N SER A 152 -16.16 28.06 -14.52
CA SER A 152 -17.55 27.66 -14.31
C SER A 152 -17.92 27.56 -12.81
N ILE A 153 -17.00 27.09 -11.98
CA ILE A 153 -17.21 27.02 -10.52
C ILE A 153 -17.24 28.43 -9.92
N ASP A 154 -16.30 29.29 -10.29
CA ASP A 154 -16.20 30.65 -9.77
C ASP A 154 -17.40 31.51 -10.17
N GLU A 155 -17.88 31.38 -11.42
CA GLU A 155 -19.11 32.02 -11.88
C GLU A 155 -20.32 31.56 -11.05
N GLY A 156 -20.45 30.25 -10.82
CA GLY A 156 -21.52 29.68 -10.00
C GLY A 156 -21.49 30.16 -8.55
N SER A 157 -20.31 30.23 -7.93
CA SER A 157 -20.10 30.73 -6.56
C SER A 157 -20.43 32.22 -6.47
N THR A 158 -19.99 33.02 -7.44
CA THR A 158 -20.26 34.46 -7.52
C THR A 158 -21.76 34.73 -7.60
N ASN A 159 -22.48 33.98 -8.45
CA ASN A 159 -23.93 34.10 -8.60
C ASN A 159 -24.70 33.74 -7.32
N LYS A 160 -24.11 32.95 -6.41
CA LYS A 160 -24.67 32.60 -5.10
C LYS A 160 -24.21 33.51 -3.96
N GLY A 161 -23.32 34.46 -4.23
CA GLY A 161 -22.69 35.30 -3.18
C GLY A 161 -21.72 34.53 -2.27
N GLU A 162 -21.19 33.39 -2.74
CA GLU A 162 -20.24 32.58 -2.01
C GLU A 162 -18.80 33.10 -2.20
N LEU A 163 -17.95 32.92 -1.19
CA LEU A 163 -16.53 33.27 -1.29
C LEU A 163 -15.81 32.32 -2.26
N LEU A 164 -15.02 32.89 -3.17
CA LEU A 164 -14.17 32.13 -4.07
C LEU A 164 -13.08 31.39 -3.29
N LYS A 165 -12.76 30.18 -3.76
CA LYS A 165 -11.72 29.34 -3.17
C LYS A 165 -10.57 29.15 -4.15
N PRO A 166 -9.33 28.99 -3.67
CA PRO A 166 -8.21 28.66 -4.55
C PRO A 166 -8.45 27.35 -5.31
N HIS A 167 -7.97 27.27 -6.55
CA HIS A 167 -7.95 26.06 -7.38
C HIS A 167 -6.54 25.49 -7.40
N LEU A 168 -6.38 24.22 -7.01
CA LEU A 168 -5.07 23.56 -6.90
C LEU A 168 -5.05 22.23 -7.65
N VAL A 169 -3.97 21.99 -8.41
CA VAL A 169 -3.69 20.67 -8.98
C VAL A 169 -3.02 19.81 -7.90
N LEU A 170 -3.62 18.66 -7.61
CA LEU A 170 -3.00 17.67 -6.75
C LEU A 170 -1.87 16.97 -7.49
N LYS A 171 -0.73 16.82 -6.81
CA LYS A 171 0.43 16.11 -7.36
C LYS A 171 0.14 14.60 -7.36
N ASN A 172 0.18 13.99 -8.56
CA ASN A 172 0.16 12.55 -8.71
C ASN A 172 1.38 11.90 -8.04
N MET A 173 1.19 10.69 -7.50
CA MET A 173 2.25 9.87 -6.90
C MET A 173 2.78 8.81 -7.87
N ASP A 174 2.51 8.97 -9.17
CA ASP A 174 2.99 8.08 -10.23
C ASP A 174 4.53 7.97 -10.26
N ASN A 175 5.24 9.07 -9.97
CA ASN A 175 6.69 9.07 -9.82
C ASN A 175 7.15 8.25 -8.61
N ASN A 176 6.38 8.21 -7.52
CA ASN A 176 6.68 7.34 -6.38
C ASN A 176 6.55 5.87 -6.79
N LEU A 177 5.49 5.48 -7.52
CA LEU A 177 5.35 4.12 -8.03
C LEU A 177 6.49 3.73 -8.98
N LYS A 178 6.89 4.64 -9.87
CA LYS A 178 8.07 4.48 -10.73
C LYS A 178 9.33 4.22 -9.91
N ASP A 179 9.58 5.00 -8.85
CA ASP A 179 10.75 4.85 -8.00
C ASP A 179 10.69 3.54 -7.18
N PHE A 180 9.51 3.10 -6.76
CA PHE A 180 9.30 1.80 -6.11
C PHE A 180 9.61 0.63 -7.04
N LEU A 181 9.05 0.63 -8.25
CA LEU A 181 9.32 -0.36 -9.28
C LEU A 181 10.81 -0.43 -9.62
N LYS A 182 11.46 0.72 -9.80
CA LYS A 182 12.91 0.81 -10.04
C LYS A 182 13.72 0.27 -8.87
N SER A 183 13.34 0.63 -7.64
CA SER A 183 14.01 0.13 -6.43
C SER A 183 13.90 -1.40 -6.32
N ALA A 184 12.69 -1.94 -6.47
CA ALA A 184 12.43 -3.37 -6.41
C ALA A 184 13.19 -4.11 -7.52
N HIS A 185 13.14 -3.61 -8.76
CA HIS A 185 13.90 -4.16 -9.88
C HIS A 185 15.39 -4.29 -9.60
N GLN A 186 15.99 -3.30 -8.93
CA GLN A 186 17.38 -3.34 -8.55
C GLN A 186 17.66 -4.37 -7.45
N LYS A 187 16.73 -4.59 -6.53
CA LYS A 187 16.88 -5.56 -5.44
C LYS A 187 16.69 -7.01 -5.89
N PHE A 188 15.89 -7.27 -6.92
CA PHE A 188 15.67 -8.61 -7.44
C PHE A 188 16.81 -9.13 -8.31
N ASN A 189 16.98 -10.46 -8.34
CA ASN A 189 17.96 -11.12 -9.19
C ASN A 189 17.63 -10.88 -10.69
N PRO A 190 18.53 -10.22 -11.46
CA PRO A 190 18.29 -9.96 -12.89
C PRO A 190 18.22 -11.23 -13.73
N ASP A 191 18.75 -12.34 -13.21
CA ASP A 191 18.85 -13.64 -13.85
C ASP A 191 17.83 -14.65 -13.28
N SER A 192 16.89 -14.18 -12.44
CA SER A 192 15.79 -14.98 -11.86
C SER A 192 15.12 -15.88 -12.90
N ASP A 193 14.90 -17.13 -12.53
CA ASP A 193 14.31 -18.16 -13.40
C ASP A 193 12.77 -18.13 -13.40
N GLU A 194 12.15 -19.12 -14.03
CA GLU A 194 10.70 -19.27 -14.11
C GLU A 194 10.04 -19.63 -12.75
N ASN A 195 10.82 -20.14 -11.79
CA ASN A 195 10.37 -20.57 -10.47
C ASN A 195 10.56 -19.50 -9.39
N GLU A 196 11.29 -18.43 -9.66
CA GLU A 196 11.43 -17.27 -8.78
C GLU A 196 10.42 -16.17 -9.14
N ILE A 197 9.50 -15.82 -8.26
CA ILE A 197 8.48 -14.79 -8.48
C ILE A 197 8.82 -13.54 -7.67
N ASN A 198 9.00 -12.42 -8.36
CA ASN A 198 9.40 -11.15 -7.75
C ASN A 198 8.19 -10.21 -7.60
N ILE A 199 7.90 -9.81 -6.37
CA ILE A 199 6.67 -9.12 -5.98
C ILE A 199 7.02 -7.77 -5.36
N LEU A 200 6.49 -6.69 -5.92
CA LEU A 200 6.44 -5.39 -5.26
C LEU A 200 5.09 -5.28 -4.53
N LEU A 201 5.09 -5.20 -3.21
CA LEU A 201 3.91 -4.95 -2.41
C LEU A 201 3.88 -3.48 -1.97
N VAL A 202 2.84 -2.75 -2.37
CA VAL A 202 2.66 -1.32 -2.10
C VAL A 202 1.57 -1.14 -1.06
N CYS A 203 1.92 -0.48 0.05
CA CYS A 203 0.99 -0.17 1.13
C CYS A 203 0.37 1.22 0.88
N CYS A 204 -0.92 1.20 0.60
CA CYS A 204 -1.78 2.32 0.26
C CYS A 204 -2.59 2.79 1.47
N ASP A 205 -3.10 4.02 1.39
CA ASP A 205 -3.96 4.59 2.42
C ASP A 205 -5.42 4.14 2.21
N ASP A 206 -6.32 5.01 1.78
CA ASP A 206 -7.74 4.72 1.64
C ASP A 206 -8.12 4.07 0.28
N PRO A 207 -9.40 3.70 0.06
CA PRO A 207 -9.83 3.11 -1.21
C PRO A 207 -9.60 4.03 -2.44
N ALA A 208 -9.67 5.35 -2.26
CA ALA A 208 -9.42 6.31 -3.35
C ALA A 208 -7.92 6.42 -3.67
N ASP A 209 -7.07 6.28 -2.65
CA ASP A 209 -5.63 6.13 -2.84
C ASP A 209 -5.30 4.86 -3.61
N MET A 210 -5.85 3.69 -3.21
CA MET A 210 -5.68 2.43 -3.95
C MET A 210 -6.12 2.53 -5.42
N GLN A 211 -7.23 3.22 -5.69
CA GLN A 211 -7.67 3.55 -7.06
C GLN A 211 -6.66 4.40 -7.82
N SER A 212 -6.02 5.36 -7.15
CA SER A 212 -4.97 6.18 -7.75
C SER A 212 -3.74 5.33 -8.10
N TRP A 213 -3.33 4.42 -7.21
CA TRP A 213 -2.23 3.47 -7.48
C TRP A 213 -2.52 2.53 -8.64
N PHE A 214 -3.76 2.03 -8.75
CA PHE A 214 -4.21 1.31 -9.93
C PHE A 214 -4.12 2.18 -11.20
N GLY A 215 -4.56 3.43 -11.12
CA GLY A 215 -4.44 4.41 -12.21
C GLY A 215 -2.99 4.66 -12.64
N TYR A 216 -2.03 4.73 -11.70
CA TYR A 216 -0.62 4.88 -12.04
C TYR A 216 -0.04 3.67 -12.80
N LEU A 217 -0.66 2.50 -12.69
CA LEU A 217 -0.31 1.33 -13.49
C LEU A 217 -0.99 1.37 -14.87
N TYR A 218 -2.30 1.63 -14.94
CA TYR A 218 -3.11 1.30 -16.13
C TYR A 218 -3.84 2.48 -16.80
N ALA A 219 -3.92 3.66 -16.18
CA ALA A 219 -4.51 4.83 -16.82
C ALA A 219 -3.56 5.41 -17.89
N SER A 220 -3.96 6.53 -18.53
CA SER A 220 -3.17 7.21 -19.58
C SER A 220 -1.68 7.36 -19.21
N GLN A 221 -0.79 6.88 -20.08
CA GLN A 221 0.67 6.78 -19.90
C GLN A 221 1.13 6.03 -18.63
N GLY A 222 0.29 5.18 -18.04
CA GLY A 222 0.59 4.40 -16.85
C GLY A 222 1.81 3.47 -17.01
N LEU A 223 2.36 3.01 -15.89
CA LEU A 223 3.58 2.21 -15.89
C LEU A 223 3.42 0.84 -16.57
N PHE A 224 2.20 0.31 -16.68
CA PHE A 224 1.90 -0.96 -17.36
C PHE A 224 1.21 -0.75 -18.72
N THR A 225 1.17 0.48 -19.25
CA THR A 225 0.61 0.77 -20.58
C THR A 225 1.71 0.87 -21.64
N LYS A 226 1.32 0.75 -22.92
CA LYS A 226 2.25 0.78 -24.06
C LYS A 226 2.96 2.15 -24.19
N ASP A 227 2.26 3.21 -23.82
CA ASP A 227 2.65 4.61 -23.84
C ASP A 227 3.21 5.08 -22.49
N SER A 228 3.77 4.17 -21.69
CA SER A 228 4.29 4.48 -20.36
C SER A 228 5.26 5.66 -20.36
N PHE A 229 5.12 6.55 -19.39
CA PHE A 229 6.03 7.70 -19.20
C PHE A 229 7.46 7.30 -18.75
N TYR A 230 7.70 6.02 -18.45
CA TYR A 230 9.01 5.52 -18.01
C TYR A 230 9.38 4.19 -18.66
N SER A 231 10.66 4.02 -19.00
CA SER A 231 11.16 2.83 -19.69
C SER A 231 10.96 1.55 -18.88
N LYS A 232 10.22 0.59 -19.47
CA LYS A 232 9.91 -0.73 -18.90
C LYS A 232 11.12 -1.60 -18.57
N ASP A 233 12.24 -1.41 -19.25
CA ASP A 233 13.48 -2.15 -18.97
C ASP A 233 14.05 -1.83 -17.58
N LYS A 234 13.62 -0.71 -16.98
CA LYS A 234 14.03 -0.31 -15.63
C LYS A 234 13.19 -0.94 -14.52
N TYR A 235 12.17 -1.72 -14.86
CA TYR A 235 11.32 -2.43 -13.90
C TYR A 235 10.84 -3.82 -14.33
N SER A 236 11.42 -4.39 -15.38
CA SER A 236 11.06 -5.71 -15.93
C SER A 236 11.40 -6.93 -15.04
N ASN A 237 12.15 -6.74 -13.95
CA ASN A 237 12.38 -7.78 -12.94
C ASN A 237 11.22 -7.92 -11.95
N VAL A 238 10.23 -7.03 -11.97
CA VAL A 238 9.03 -7.10 -11.14
C VAL A 238 7.97 -7.90 -11.89
N ASP A 239 7.52 -9.02 -11.31
CA ASP A 239 6.53 -9.92 -11.92
C ASP A 239 5.10 -9.55 -11.50
N ILE A 240 4.90 -9.17 -10.23
CA ILE A 240 3.61 -8.82 -9.64
C ILE A 240 3.74 -7.52 -8.85
N VAL A 241 2.75 -6.64 -8.95
CA VAL A 241 2.52 -5.53 -8.02
C VAL A 241 1.28 -5.85 -7.19
N VAL A 242 1.41 -5.87 -5.87
CA VAL A 242 0.30 -6.06 -4.93
C VAL A 242 -0.01 -4.71 -4.29
N LEU A 243 -1.26 -4.26 -4.35
CA LEU A 243 -1.74 -3.12 -3.57
C LEU A 243 -2.43 -3.65 -2.31
N THR A 244 -2.08 -3.09 -1.15
CA THR A 244 -2.71 -3.42 0.14
C THR A 244 -2.99 -2.17 0.97
N ASN A 245 -4.00 -2.18 1.83
CA ASN A 245 -4.33 -1.05 2.71
C ASN A 245 -3.61 -1.09 4.08
N LEU A 246 -2.49 -1.80 4.20
CA LEU A 246 -1.69 -1.85 5.45
C LEU A 246 -1.25 -0.46 5.93
N TYR A 247 -0.92 0.47 5.03
CA TYR A 247 -0.53 1.81 5.45
C TYR A 247 -1.68 2.49 6.20
N PHE A 248 -2.91 2.42 5.68
CA PHE A 248 -4.09 2.94 6.37
C PHE A 248 -4.30 2.29 7.73
N LYS A 249 -4.07 0.98 7.85
CA LYS A 249 -4.23 0.28 9.13
C LYS A 249 -3.22 0.73 10.20
N HIS A 250 -1.99 1.04 9.80
CA HIS A 250 -0.99 1.51 10.77
C HIS A 250 -1.06 3.01 11.02
N LYS A 251 -1.24 3.84 9.97
CA LYS A 251 -1.26 5.30 10.06
C LYS A 251 -2.43 5.76 10.93
N THR A 252 -2.12 6.55 11.96
CA THR A 252 -3.08 7.16 12.89
C THR A 252 -4.12 6.17 13.41
N PHE A 253 -3.72 4.91 13.66
CA PHE A 253 -4.61 3.83 14.08
C PHE A 253 -5.50 4.23 15.27
N HIS A 254 -4.95 5.00 16.22
CA HIS A 254 -5.63 5.46 17.43
C HIS A 254 -6.79 6.44 17.17
N ASN A 255 -6.87 7.02 15.98
CA ASN A 255 -7.98 7.90 15.55
C ASN A 255 -9.05 7.15 14.75
N LYS A 256 -8.86 5.85 14.51
CA LYS A 256 -9.69 5.04 13.61
C LYS A 256 -10.32 3.87 14.38
N LYS A 257 -11.51 3.46 13.97
CA LYS A 257 -12.12 2.21 14.43
C LYS A 257 -11.71 1.05 13.51
N ILE A 258 -10.53 0.51 13.77
CA ILE A 258 -9.93 -0.57 12.98
C ILE A 258 -9.41 -1.68 13.88
N GLU A 259 -9.45 -2.90 13.36
CA GLU A 259 -8.93 -4.11 13.99
C GLU A 259 -8.00 -4.82 13.01
N HIS A 260 -7.19 -5.77 13.53
CA HIS A 260 -6.31 -6.61 12.72
C HIS A 260 -5.33 -5.78 11.89
N SER A 261 -4.71 -4.79 12.53
CA SER A 261 -3.78 -3.86 11.89
C SER A 261 -2.48 -4.54 11.45
N TRP A 262 -2.10 -5.62 12.14
CA TRP A 262 -0.88 -6.38 11.85
C TRP A 262 -1.12 -7.63 10.99
N THR A 263 -2.33 -7.83 10.47
CA THR A 263 -2.75 -9.08 9.82
C THR A 263 -3.05 -8.86 8.34
N LEU A 264 -2.14 -9.30 7.47
CA LEU A 264 -2.27 -9.13 6.00
C LEU A 264 -3.47 -9.88 5.38
N SER A 265 -3.98 -10.95 5.99
CA SER A 265 -5.22 -11.59 5.51
C SER A 265 -6.46 -10.72 5.71
N GLU A 266 -6.41 -9.78 6.65
CA GLU A 266 -7.53 -8.90 7.00
C GLU A 266 -7.43 -7.53 6.30
N THR A 267 -6.70 -7.46 5.19
CA THR A 267 -6.51 -6.25 4.38
C THR A 267 -7.09 -6.43 2.98
N LEU A 268 -7.44 -5.32 2.32
CA LEU A 268 -7.78 -5.38 0.90
C LEU A 268 -6.51 -5.60 0.09
N ASN A 269 -6.32 -6.81 -0.44
CA ASN A 269 -5.17 -7.14 -1.30
C ASN A 269 -5.60 -7.30 -2.76
N LEU A 270 -4.93 -6.58 -3.66
CA LEU A 270 -5.17 -6.63 -5.11
C LEU A 270 -3.84 -6.83 -5.85
N SER A 271 -3.72 -7.95 -6.58
CA SER A 271 -2.52 -8.32 -7.33
C SER A 271 -2.64 -7.96 -8.80
N PHE A 272 -1.61 -7.35 -9.37
CA PHE A 272 -1.54 -6.91 -10.75
C PHE A 272 -0.29 -7.49 -11.40
N ILE A 273 -0.48 -8.26 -12.47
CA ILE A 273 0.62 -8.92 -13.15
C ILE A 273 1.32 -7.91 -14.07
N SER A 274 2.64 -7.78 -13.93
CA SER A 274 3.44 -6.94 -14.82
C SER A 274 3.42 -7.49 -16.25
N PRO A 275 3.00 -6.70 -17.26
CA PRO A 275 3.02 -7.13 -18.66
C PRO A 275 4.46 -7.20 -19.22
N TYR A 276 5.45 -6.69 -18.49
CA TYR A 276 6.84 -6.53 -18.95
C TYR A 276 7.84 -7.43 -18.23
N ARG A 277 7.34 -8.43 -17.51
CA ARG A 277 8.15 -9.48 -16.89
C ARG A 277 9.02 -10.19 -17.93
N LYS A 278 10.25 -10.52 -17.55
CA LYS A 278 11.25 -11.13 -18.47
C LYS A 278 10.93 -12.56 -18.90
N ARG A 279 10.19 -13.33 -18.08
CA ARG A 279 9.93 -14.76 -18.28
C ARG A 279 8.46 -15.10 -18.11
N ASN A 280 8.05 -16.24 -18.66
CA ASN A 280 6.69 -16.76 -18.46
C ASN A 280 6.56 -17.50 -17.13
N LYS A 281 6.19 -16.76 -16.08
CA LYS A 281 6.04 -17.30 -14.72
C LYS A 281 4.58 -17.60 -14.33
N LYS A 282 3.74 -17.98 -15.31
CA LYS A 282 2.28 -18.11 -15.12
C LYS A 282 1.88 -19.05 -13.98
N VAL A 283 2.55 -20.19 -13.84
CA VAL A 283 2.23 -21.19 -12.80
C VAL A 283 2.52 -20.65 -11.41
N GLY A 284 3.72 -20.09 -11.18
CA GLY A 284 4.06 -19.48 -9.89
C GLY A 284 3.19 -18.27 -9.54
N ILE A 285 2.81 -17.45 -10.52
CA ILE A 285 1.86 -16.34 -10.31
C ILE A 285 0.47 -16.86 -9.89
N LEU A 286 -0.01 -17.94 -10.52
CA LEU A 286 -1.29 -18.55 -10.14
C LEU A 286 -1.22 -19.17 -8.74
N ASN A 287 -0.10 -19.81 -8.40
CA ASN A 287 0.13 -20.35 -7.07
C ASN A 287 0.16 -19.24 -6.01
N PHE A 288 0.88 -18.14 -6.25
CA PHE A 288 0.89 -16.98 -5.35
C PHE A 288 -0.51 -16.44 -5.07
N ARG A 289 -1.38 -16.41 -6.09
CA ARG A 289 -2.76 -15.97 -5.95
C ARG A 289 -3.55 -16.83 -4.95
N ASN A 290 -3.19 -18.09 -4.78
CA ASN A 290 -3.80 -18.99 -3.79
C ASN A 290 -3.11 -18.91 -2.42
N GLU A 291 -1.86 -18.42 -2.36
CA GLU A 291 -1.13 -18.22 -1.10
C GLU A 291 -1.61 -16.99 -0.31
N MET A 292 -2.18 -16.00 -1.00
CA MET A 292 -2.57 -14.72 -0.42
C MET A 292 -4.08 -14.52 -0.52
N ILE A 293 -4.74 -14.19 0.61
CA ILE A 293 -6.12 -13.71 0.57
C ILE A 293 -6.16 -12.41 -0.26
N ASN A 294 -6.90 -12.44 -1.37
CA ASN A 294 -7.04 -11.34 -2.30
C ASN A 294 -8.48 -11.23 -2.82
N TYR A 295 -8.79 -10.07 -3.40
CA TYR A 295 -10.13 -9.75 -3.88
C TYR A 295 -10.19 -9.60 -5.40
N ASN A 296 -9.19 -10.11 -6.12
CA ASN A 296 -9.05 -9.91 -7.56
C ASN A 296 -10.22 -10.48 -8.37
N ASP A 297 -10.76 -11.67 -8.01
CA ASP A 297 -11.89 -12.25 -8.74
C ASP A 297 -13.19 -11.50 -8.47
N GLN A 298 -13.38 -11.08 -7.21
CA GLN A 298 -14.57 -10.37 -6.76
C GLN A 298 -14.65 -8.99 -7.43
N ILE A 299 -13.55 -8.23 -7.44
CA ILE A 299 -13.52 -6.90 -8.05
C ILE A 299 -13.60 -6.95 -9.58
N ALA A 300 -13.05 -7.99 -10.21
CA ALA A 300 -13.17 -8.17 -11.66
C ALA A 300 -14.62 -8.41 -12.10
N LYS A 301 -15.40 -9.14 -11.28
CA LYS A 301 -16.83 -9.41 -11.51
C LYS A 301 -17.76 -8.31 -11.00
N PHE A 302 -17.24 -7.35 -10.25
CA PHE A 302 -18.04 -6.26 -9.71
C PHE A 302 -18.35 -5.25 -10.81
N GLU A 303 -19.63 -4.92 -10.95
CA GLU A 303 -20.10 -3.87 -11.85
C GLU A 303 -20.40 -2.62 -11.04
N VAL A 304 -19.77 -1.50 -11.40
CA VAL A 304 -20.06 -0.21 -10.77
C VAL A 304 -21.46 0.23 -11.22
N PRO A 305 -22.37 0.57 -10.29
CA PRO A 305 -23.73 0.96 -10.64
C PRO A 305 -23.80 2.30 -11.38
N GLY A 306 -24.97 2.55 -11.98
CA GLY A 306 -25.30 3.78 -12.69
C GLY A 306 -25.02 3.73 -14.19
N ASP A 307 -25.31 4.83 -14.88
CA ASP A 307 -25.32 4.91 -16.35
C ASP A 307 -24.07 5.60 -16.94
N ALA A 308 -23.06 5.86 -16.10
CA ALA A 308 -21.81 6.44 -16.56
C ALA A 308 -21.10 5.51 -17.57
N PRO A 309 -20.36 6.05 -18.55
CA PRO A 309 -19.55 5.23 -19.46
C PRO A 309 -18.56 4.32 -18.72
N ASP A 310 -18.24 3.15 -19.27
CA ASP A 310 -17.40 2.15 -18.62
C ASP A 310 -16.03 2.69 -18.20
N HIS A 311 -15.39 3.52 -19.02
CA HIS A 311 -14.11 4.12 -18.68
C HIS A 311 -14.18 5.05 -17.44
N VAL A 312 -15.35 5.67 -17.19
CA VAL A 312 -15.60 6.47 -15.97
C VAL A 312 -15.88 5.55 -14.77
N LYS A 313 -16.55 4.42 -14.99
CA LYS A 313 -16.76 3.41 -13.94
C LYS A 313 -15.43 2.79 -13.49
N GLU A 314 -14.52 2.49 -14.41
CA GLU A 314 -13.20 1.92 -14.09
C GLU A 314 -12.36 2.81 -13.16
N ILE A 315 -12.42 4.13 -13.33
CA ILE A 315 -11.64 5.07 -12.50
C ILE A 315 -12.17 5.22 -11.07
N VAL A 316 -13.34 4.64 -10.74
CA VAL A 316 -13.93 4.65 -9.39
C VAL A 316 -14.24 3.24 -8.86
N ARG A 317 -13.83 2.19 -9.58
CA ARG A 317 -14.19 0.81 -9.30
C ARG A 317 -13.80 0.35 -7.89
N ILE A 318 -12.59 0.65 -7.42
CA ILE A 318 -12.11 0.23 -6.09
C ILE A 318 -12.95 0.85 -4.95
N PRO A 319 -13.16 2.19 -4.90
CA PRO A 319 -14.02 2.81 -3.90
C PRO A 319 -15.45 2.24 -3.86
N TYR A 320 -16.06 2.03 -5.03
CA TYR A 320 -17.41 1.45 -5.11
C TYR A 320 -17.41 -0.02 -4.67
N PHE A 321 -16.41 -0.81 -5.07
CA PHE A 321 -16.26 -2.19 -4.64
C PHE A 321 -16.14 -2.29 -3.10
N VAL A 322 -15.33 -1.44 -2.48
CA VAL A 322 -15.20 -1.41 -1.02
C VAL A 322 -16.54 -1.06 -0.37
N ARG A 323 -17.16 0.06 -0.76
CA ARG A 323 -18.37 0.56 -0.10
C ARG A 323 -19.58 -0.34 -0.32
N GLU A 324 -19.85 -0.70 -1.57
CA GLU A 324 -21.13 -1.31 -1.94
C GLU A 324 -21.08 -2.83 -1.90
N PHE A 325 -19.95 -3.42 -2.31
CA PHE A 325 -19.79 -4.87 -2.28
C PHE A 325 -19.26 -5.35 -0.93
N LEU A 326 -18.09 -4.90 -0.47
CA LEU A 326 -17.51 -5.41 0.77
C LEU A 326 -18.31 -4.97 2.01
N GLU A 327 -18.53 -3.67 2.19
CA GLU A 327 -19.16 -3.17 3.41
C GLU A 327 -20.67 -3.43 3.41
N GLN A 328 -21.41 -2.88 2.43
CA GLN A 328 -22.88 -2.95 2.44
C GLN A 328 -23.44 -4.35 2.15
N LYS A 329 -22.88 -5.05 1.14
CA LYS A 329 -23.41 -6.35 0.72
C LYS A 329 -22.82 -7.53 1.49
N GLN A 330 -21.53 -7.49 1.87
CA GLN A 330 -20.87 -8.60 2.57
C GLN A 330 -20.70 -8.36 4.08
N GLY A 331 -20.86 -7.13 4.58
CA GLY A 331 -20.59 -6.81 5.98
C GLY A 331 -19.11 -6.91 6.37
N ILE A 332 -18.20 -6.87 5.40
CA ILE A 332 -16.75 -6.97 5.58
C ILE A 332 -16.16 -5.57 5.61
N TYR A 333 -15.52 -5.21 6.71
CA TYR A 333 -14.90 -3.90 6.92
C TYR A 333 -13.37 -4.04 6.99
N LEU A 334 -12.72 -3.91 5.82
CA LEU A 334 -11.24 -3.95 5.73
C LEU A 334 -10.58 -2.60 6.03
N PHE A 335 -11.38 -1.52 6.01
CA PHE A 335 -11.01 -0.16 6.37
C PHE A 335 -11.71 0.23 7.68
N GLU A 336 -11.98 1.52 7.91
CA GLU A 336 -12.68 1.97 9.12
C GLU A 336 -14.18 1.69 9.05
N LYS A 337 -14.72 1.02 10.08
CA LYS A 337 -16.16 0.86 10.25
C LYS A 337 -16.78 2.20 10.64
N LYS A 338 -17.45 2.85 9.70
CA LYS A 338 -18.25 4.05 10.00
C LYS A 338 -19.36 3.67 10.98
N LYS A 339 -19.56 4.47 12.02
CA LYS A 339 -20.76 4.33 12.87
C LYS A 339 -21.97 4.53 11.96
N ASP A 340 -22.97 3.66 12.09
CA ASP A 340 -24.28 3.95 11.55
C ASP A 340 -24.68 5.34 12.03
N LYS A 341 -25.07 6.21 11.10
CA LYS A 341 -25.82 7.41 11.47
C LYS A 341 -27.11 6.85 12.06
N THR A 342 -27.23 6.85 13.39
CA THR A 342 -28.54 6.78 14.04
C THR A 342 -29.37 7.89 13.41
N VAL A 343 -30.35 7.46 12.60
CA VAL A 343 -31.31 8.32 11.90
C VAL A 343 -32.09 9.14 12.92
#